data_AF-A0A1M6V8M8-F1
#
_entry.id   AF-A0A1M6V8M8-F1
#
_cell.length_a   1.000
_cell.length_b   1.000
_cell.length_c   1.000
_cell.angle_alpha   90.00
_cell.angle_beta   90.00
_cell.angle_gamma   90.00
#
_symmetry.space_group_name_H-M   'P 1'
#
loop_
_entity.id
_entity.type
_entity.pdbx_description
1 polymer ?
#
loop_
_entity_poly.entity_id
_entity_poly.type
_entity_poly.pdbx_seq_one_letter_code
_entity_poly.pdbx_strand_id
1 'polypeptide(L)'
;MVSYQVPQCRECKSPLTVVEHHIHEYMRQIRPSGKADKPFKGSFRHYTNEILKCEKCGQRYLARRDELGRFLRGKKITRPIGALKL
;
A
#
# COMPACT_ATOMS: atom_id res chain seq x y z
N MET A 1 -20.15 2.38 4.32
CA MET A 1 -19.13 3.31 4.84
C MET A 1 -17.79 2.58 4.83
N VAL A 2 -16.80 3.06 4.07
CA VAL A 2 -15.47 2.44 4.00
C VAL A 2 -14.66 2.95 5.19
N SER A 3 -14.43 2.09 6.20
CA SER A 3 -13.67 2.45 7.39
C SER A 3 -12.19 2.62 7.03
N TYR A 4 -11.74 3.87 6.86
CA TYR A 4 -10.33 4.17 6.67
C TYR A 4 -9.59 3.88 7.99
N GLN A 5 -8.94 2.71 8.07
CA GLN A 5 -8.17 2.35 9.25
C GLN A 5 -6.90 3.21 9.29
N VAL A 6 -6.79 4.07 10.32
CA VAL A 6 -5.61 4.89 10.55
C VAL A 6 -4.57 4.04 11.29
N PRO A 7 -3.43 3.71 10.65
CA PRO A 7 -2.40 2.91 11.29
C PRO A 7 -1.73 3.69 12.42
N GLN A 8 -1.37 2.98 13.50
CA GLN A 8 -0.73 3.55 14.68
C GLN A 8 0.77 3.26 14.67
N CYS A 9 1.56 4.18 15.23
CA CYS A 9 2.99 3.99 15.44
C CYS A 9 3.23 2.85 16.42
N ARG A 10 4.13 1.91 16.09
CA ARG A 10 4.42 0.76 16.96
C ARG A 10 5.11 1.13 18.28
N GLU A 11 5.80 2.27 18.30
CA GLU A 11 6.56 2.74 19.47
C GLU A 11 5.66 3.54 20.42
N CYS A 12 5.15 4.68 19.92
CA CYS A 12 4.42 5.66 20.73
C CYS A 12 2.89 5.55 20.61
N LYS A 13 2.36 4.52 19.91
CA LYS A 13 0.93 4.27 19.66
C LYS A 13 0.13 5.45 19.07
N SER A 14 0.82 6.52 18.71
CA SER A 14 0.22 7.73 18.14
C SER A 14 -0.23 7.46 16.70
N PRO A 15 -1.31 8.10 16.23
CA PRO A 15 -1.77 7.94 14.86
C PRO A 15 -0.65 8.34 13.89
N LEU A 16 -0.47 7.57 12.82
CA LEU A 16 0.44 7.92 11.74
C LEU A 16 -0.28 8.81 10.74
N THR A 17 0.43 9.83 10.28
CA THR A 17 -0.06 10.78 9.27
C THR A 17 0.49 10.36 7.91
N VAL A 18 -0.33 10.41 6.86
CA VAL A 18 0.18 10.16 5.50
C VAL A 18 0.93 11.39 5.00
N VAL A 19 2.15 11.19 4.52
CA VAL A 19 3.03 12.24 4.00
C VAL A 19 3.08 12.18 2.48
N GLU A 20 3.01 10.99 1.90
CA GLU A 20 3.15 10.79 0.46
C GLU A 20 2.30 9.61 -0.01
N HIS A 21 1.69 9.75 -1.19
CA HIS A 21 0.85 8.72 -1.81
C HIS A 21 1.38 8.39 -3.21
N HIS A 22 1.65 7.11 -3.45
CA HIS A 22 2.06 6.58 -4.74
C HIS A 22 1.04 5.55 -5.19
N ILE A 23 0.26 5.90 -6.22
CA ILE A 23 -0.73 5.00 -6.81
C ILE A 23 -0.02 4.17 -7.87
N HIS A 24 -0.01 2.85 -7.71
CA HIS A 24 0.54 1.94 -8.70
C HIS A 24 -0.60 1.15 -9.35
N GLU A 25 -0.71 1.32 -10.65
CA GLU A 25 -1.61 0.56 -11.50
C GLU A 25 -0.78 -0.38 -12.38
N TYR A 26 -1.10 -1.67 -12.35
CA TYR A 26 -0.49 -2.63 -13.27
C TYR A 26 -1.52 -3.67 -13.71
N MET A 27 -1.47 -3.98 -15.00
CA MET A 27 -2.23 -5.07 -15.58
C MET A 27 -1.59 -6.39 -15.18
N ARG A 28 -2.28 -7.19 -14.37
CA ARG A 28 -1.87 -8.58 -14.15
C ARG A 28 -2.72 -9.47 -15.03
N GLN A 29 -2.09 -10.16 -15.97
CA GLN A 29 -2.75 -11.24 -16.71
C GLN A 29 -3.07 -12.37 -15.71
N ILE A 30 -4.33 -12.47 -15.29
CA ILE A 30 -4.80 -13.63 -14.55
C ILE A 30 -5.08 -14.69 -15.61
N ARG A 31 -4.12 -15.61 -15.83
CA ARG A 31 -4.41 -16.80 -16.63
C ARG A 31 -5.44 -17.62 -15.85
N PRO A 32 -6.66 -17.84 -16.36
CA PRO A 32 -7.56 -18.80 -15.74
C PRO A 32 -6.87 -20.16 -15.83
N SER A 33 -6.68 -20.84 -14.70
CA SER A 33 -6.14 -22.20 -14.66
C SER A 33 -6.96 -23.10 -15.60
N GLY A 34 -6.36 -23.50 -16.72
CA GLY A 34 -6.70 -24.74 -17.41
C GLY A 34 -7.76 -24.74 -18.52
N LYS A 35 -8.18 -23.61 -19.11
CA LYS A 35 -9.05 -23.66 -20.32
C LYS A 35 -8.63 -22.63 -21.37
N ALA A 36 -8.23 -23.13 -22.54
CA ALA A 36 -7.66 -22.37 -23.66
C ALA A 36 -8.66 -21.47 -24.42
N ASP A 37 -9.97 -21.54 -24.11
CA ASP A 37 -11.03 -21.04 -25.00
C ASP A 37 -11.85 -19.85 -24.46
N LYS A 38 -11.52 -19.27 -23.30
CA LYS A 38 -12.24 -18.09 -22.80
C LYS A 38 -11.49 -16.79 -23.15
N PRO A 39 -12.20 -15.73 -23.58
CA PRO A 39 -11.58 -14.43 -23.87
C PRO A 39 -10.83 -13.93 -22.65
N PHE A 40 -9.58 -13.50 -22.88
CA PHE A 40 -8.66 -13.03 -21.86
C PHE A 40 -9.24 -11.82 -21.14
N LYS A 41 -9.75 -12.03 -19.91
CA LYS A 41 -10.14 -10.93 -19.03
C LYS A 41 -8.91 -10.51 -18.22
N GLY A 42 -8.11 -9.60 -18.78
CA GLY A 42 -7.08 -8.91 -18.01
C GLY A 42 -7.75 -8.24 -16.81
N SER A 43 -7.31 -8.58 -15.60
CA SER A 43 -7.77 -7.88 -14.40
C SER A 43 -6.68 -6.91 -13.96
N PHE A 44 -7.01 -5.63 -13.89
CA PHE A 44 -6.14 -4.62 -13.33
C PHE A 44 -6.05 -4.87 -11.82
N ARG A 45 -4.83 -4.83 -11.26
CA ARG A 45 -4.66 -4.76 -9.80
C ARG A 45 -4.14 -3.37 -9.49
N HIS A 46 -4.92 -2.61 -8.73
CA HIS A 46 -4.52 -1.31 -8.21
C HIS A 46 -4.06 -1.50 -6.77
N TYR A 47 -2.87 -0.98 -6.44
CA TYR A 47 -2.48 -0.78 -5.05
C TYR A 47 -1.88 0.59 -4.85
N THR A 48 -2.10 1.16 -3.67
CA THR A 48 -1.54 2.44 -3.29
C THR A 48 -0.46 2.19 -2.24
N ASN A 49 0.76 2.63 -2.51
CA ASN A 49 1.80 2.71 -1.48
C ASN A 49 1.71 4.10 -0.81
N GLU A 50 1.62 4.13 0.51
CA GLU A 50 1.56 5.35 1.31
C GLU A 50 2.81 5.42 2.19
N ILE A 51 3.46 6.57 2.23
CA ILE A 51 4.48 6.86 3.25
C ILE A 51 3.78 7.53 4.42
N LEU A 52 3.84 6.86 5.56
CA LEU A 52 3.29 7.30 6.82
C LEU A 52 4.41 7.84 7.71
N LYS A 53 4.15 8.89 8.47
CA LYS A 53 5.08 9.45 9.45
C LYS A 53 4.39 9.56 10.79
N CYS A 54 5.14 9.22 11.84
CA CYS A 54 4.74 9.53 13.20
C CYS A 54 5.27 10.92 13.55
N GLU A 55 4.38 11.87 13.86
CA GLU A 55 4.79 13.23 14.24
C GLU A 55 5.51 13.27 15.59
N LYS A 56 5.15 12.39 16.54
CA LYS A 56 5.83 12.32 17.84
C LYS A 56 7.22 11.70 17.76
N CYS A 57 7.32 10.58 17.04
CA CYS A 57 8.51 9.75 17.02
C CYS A 57 9.44 10.05 15.82
N GLY A 58 9.01 10.86 14.85
CA GLY A 58 9.70 11.13 13.59
C GLY A 58 9.81 9.92 12.64
N GLN A 59 9.41 8.73 13.09
CA GLN A 59 9.56 7.47 12.38
C GLN A 59 8.67 7.41 11.14
N ARG A 60 9.18 6.82 10.07
CA ARG A 60 8.46 6.64 8.81
C ARG A 60 8.13 5.17 8.56
N TYR A 61 6.99 4.92 7.90
CA TYR A 61 6.49 3.60 7.58
C TYR A 61 5.99 3.59 6.15
N LEU A 62 6.20 2.48 5.43
CA LEU A 62 5.57 2.24 4.14
C LEU A 62 4.35 1.38 4.40
N ALA A 63 3.19 1.88 4.01
CA ALA A 63 1.94 1.14 3.98
C ALA A 63 1.55 0.84 2.53
N ARG A 64 0.97 -0.32 2.29
CA ARG A 64 0.35 -0.67 1.01
C ARG A 64 -1.13 -0.92 1.24
N ARG A 65 -1.99 -0.28 0.46
CA ARG A 65 -3.44 -0.48 0.43
C ARG A 65 -3.88 -1.05 -0.91
N ASP A 66 -4.97 -1.82 -0.92
CA ASP A 66 -5.64 -2.22 -2.17
C ASP A 66 -6.57 -1.10 -2.70
N GLU A 67 -7.22 -1.38 -3.83
CA GLU A 67 -8.21 -0.47 -4.45
C GLU A 67 -9.37 -0.10 -3.52
N LEU A 68 -9.72 -0.98 -2.57
CA LEU A 68 -10.79 -0.76 -1.59
C LEU A 68 -10.29 0.00 -0.35
N GLY A 69 -9.03 0.45 -0.34
CA GLY A 69 -8.42 1.15 0.79
C GLY A 69 -8.08 0.24 1.98
N ARG A 70 -8.17 -1.08 1.82
CA ARG A 70 -7.82 -2.07 2.84
C ARG A 70 -6.31 -2.16 2.96
N PHE A 71 -5.83 -2.16 4.20
CA PHE A 71 -4.41 -2.28 4.49
C PHE A 71 -3.90 -3.69 4.16
N LEU A 72 -2.98 -3.78 3.21
CA LEU A 72 -2.36 -5.04 2.80
C LEU A 72 -1.08 -5.34 3.59
N ARG A 73 -0.21 -4.33 3.76
CA ARG A 73 1.10 -4.53 4.40
C ARG A 73 1.67 -3.22 4.94
N GLY A 74 2.40 -3.29 6.05
CA GLY A 74 3.17 -2.18 6.60
C GLY A 74 4.59 -2.58 6.97
N LYS A 75 5.59 -1.74 6.68
CA LYS A 75 6.96 -1.90 7.17
C LYS A 75 7.54 -0.59 7.68
N LYS A 76 8.35 -0.62 8.74
CA LYS A 76 9.13 0.54 9.20
C LYS A 76 10.19 0.85 8.14
N ILE A 77 10.34 2.13 7.81
CA ILE A 77 11.37 2.62 6.91
C ILE A 77 12.48 3.21 7.78
N THR A 78 13.65 2.57 7.75
CA THR A 78 14.85 3.07 8.45
C THR A 78 15.79 3.85 7.54
N ARG A 79 15.58 3.77 6.21
CA ARG A 79 16.38 4.47 5.20
C ARG A 79 15.75 5.82 4.84
N PRO A 80 16.55 6.84 4.49
CA PRO A 80 16.01 8.10 3.98
C PRO A 80 15.18 7.88 2.71
N ILE A 81 14.11 8.67 2.52
CA ILE A 81 13.10 8.49 1.46
C ILE A 81 13.73 8.41 0.07
N GLY A 82 14.73 9.24 -0.23
CA GLY A 82 15.42 9.25 -1.53
C GLY A 82 16.20 7.97 -1.88
N ALA A 83 16.40 7.06 -0.91
CA ALA A 83 17.03 5.76 -1.13
C ALA A 83 16.00 4.61 -1.31
N LEU A 84 14.69 4.88 -1.16
CA LEU A 84 13.65 3.90 -1.48
C LEU A 84 13.29 4.01 -2.95
N LYS A 85 13.65 3.00 -3.74
CA LYS A 85 12.95 2.70 -4.98
C LYS A 85 11.51 2.29 -4.62
N LEU A 86 10.59 3.24 -4.72
CA LEU A 86 9.15 3.06 -4.56
C LEU A 86 8.51 2.66 -5.89
#